data_AF-A0A8F1MCV0-F1
#
_entry.id   AF-A0A8F1MCV0-F1
#
_cell.length_a   1.000
_cell.length_b   1.000
_cell.length_c   1.000
_cell.angle_alpha   90.00
_cell.angle_beta   90.00
_cell.angle_gamma   90.00
#
_symmetry.space_group_name_H-M   'P 1'
#
loop_
_entity.id
_entity.type
_entity.pdbx_description
1 polymer ?
#
loop_
_entity_poly.entity_id
_entity_poly.type
_entity_poly.pdbx_seq_one_letter_code
_entity_poly.pdbx_strand_id
1 'polypeptide(L)'
;MKRTKARLKINQILTGKKTNLRVVGCLLFREWDKKDKRFYYWEEWEITGLADYDSWVEYDHSDQTVSLYEPIRFTQAIDPTQMEKGQSFTVSEQDGKDHVVVVDEVGIGEIMNIKGKNTYQVFPKELMAYATLRDTGAPKNRQLITIEKYNNREYDAYRKVQIEQQRTKGNVR
;
A
#
# COMPACT_ATOMS: atom_id res chain seq x y z
N MET A 1 16.10 -14.56 -8.83
CA MET A 1 15.20 -13.39 -8.68
C MET A 1 13.93 -13.84 -7.96
N LYS A 2 13.56 -13.20 -6.85
CA LYS A 2 12.32 -13.53 -6.13
C LYS A 2 11.11 -13.18 -7.01
N ARG A 3 10.05 -13.98 -6.93
CA ARG A 3 8.83 -13.84 -7.73
C ARG A 3 7.66 -13.41 -6.84
N THR A 4 6.64 -12.84 -7.46
CA THR A 4 5.35 -12.59 -6.81
C THR A 4 4.75 -13.91 -6.30
N LYS A 5 4.14 -13.88 -5.13
CA LYS A 5 3.40 -14.93 -4.43
C LYS A 5 1.89 -14.70 -4.44
N ALA A 6 1.43 -13.45 -4.57
CA ALA A 6 -0.01 -13.18 -4.67
C ALA A 6 -0.61 -13.91 -5.88
N ARG A 7 -1.82 -14.46 -5.71
CA ARG A 7 -2.55 -15.13 -6.80
C ARG A 7 -3.31 -14.12 -7.67
N LEU A 8 -2.60 -13.07 -8.10
CA LEU A 8 -3.09 -12.04 -9.00
C LEU A 8 -2.38 -12.11 -10.35
N LYS A 9 -3.09 -11.75 -11.42
CA LYS A 9 -2.56 -11.69 -12.78
C LYS A 9 -2.95 -10.36 -13.42
N ILE A 10 -2.06 -9.82 -14.26
CA ILE A 10 -2.39 -8.66 -15.09
C ILE A 10 -3.62 -8.98 -15.97
N ASN A 11 -4.52 -8.02 -16.11
CA ASN A 11 -5.84 -8.11 -16.72
C ASN A 11 -6.87 -9.02 -16.02
N GLN A 12 -6.54 -9.58 -14.84
CA GLN A 12 -7.53 -10.25 -14.03
C GLN A 12 -8.61 -9.25 -13.59
N ILE A 13 -9.87 -9.67 -13.70
CA ILE A 13 -11.00 -8.92 -13.18
C ILE A 13 -11.34 -9.42 -11.78
N LEU A 14 -11.36 -8.51 -10.82
CA LEU A 14 -11.77 -8.72 -9.44
C LEU A 14 -13.19 -8.17 -9.27
N THR A 15 -14.04 -8.94 -8.61
CA THR A 15 -15.41 -8.51 -8.30
C THR A 15 -15.39 -7.63 -7.05
N GLY A 16 -15.53 -6.32 -7.24
CA GLY A 16 -15.76 -5.39 -6.14
C GLY A 16 -17.24 -5.25 -5.81
N LYS A 17 -17.56 -4.69 -4.64
CA LYS A 17 -18.95 -4.47 -4.21
C LYS A 17 -19.69 -3.45 -5.07
N LYS A 18 -18.97 -2.42 -5.56
CA LYS A 18 -19.54 -1.31 -6.36
C LYS A 18 -19.28 -1.47 -7.85
N THR A 19 -18.11 -2.01 -8.20
CA THR A 19 -17.68 -2.17 -9.60
C THR A 19 -16.67 -3.31 -9.72
N ASN A 20 -16.48 -3.78 -10.94
CA ASN A 20 -15.38 -4.67 -11.27
C ASN A 20 -14.08 -3.88 -11.35
N LEU A 21 -13.00 -4.48 -10.83
CA LEU A 21 -11.67 -3.90 -10.79
C LEU A 21 -10.75 -4.73 -11.69
N ARG A 22 -9.87 -4.09 -12.44
CA ARG A 22 -8.88 -4.74 -13.30
C ARG A 22 -7.50 -4.58 -12.69
N VAL A 23 -6.78 -5.68 -12.55
CA VAL A 23 -5.36 -5.65 -12.19
C VAL A 23 -4.55 -5.16 -13.40
N VAL A 24 -3.81 -4.06 -13.26
CA VAL A 24 -3.06 -3.43 -14.37
C VAL A 24 -1.56 -3.45 -14.18
N GLY A 25 -1.09 -3.42 -12.93
CA GLY A 25 0.31 -3.26 -12.57
C GLY A 25 0.69 -4.09 -11.34
N CYS A 26 1.99 -4.27 -11.13
CA CYS A 26 2.54 -4.78 -9.88
C CYS A 26 3.97 -4.28 -9.68
N LEU A 27 4.24 -3.83 -8.46
CA LEU A 27 5.57 -3.57 -7.93
C LEU A 27 5.88 -4.62 -6.86
N LEU A 28 6.99 -5.36 -7.03
CA LEU A 28 7.52 -6.25 -6.00
C LEU A 28 8.64 -5.53 -5.28
N PHE A 29 8.51 -5.36 -3.97
CA PHE A 29 9.50 -4.68 -3.15
C PHE A 29 10.31 -5.64 -2.30
N ARG A 30 11.44 -5.13 -1.81
CA ARG A 30 12.14 -5.66 -0.64
C ARG A 30 12.60 -4.54 0.27
N GLU A 31 12.75 -4.84 1.54
CA GLU A 31 13.41 -3.95 2.51
C GLU A 31 14.38 -4.76 3.37
N TRP A 32 15.56 -4.19 3.65
CA TRP A 32 16.51 -4.79 4.57
C TRP A 32 16.20 -4.37 6.01
N ASP A 33 15.77 -5.31 6.84
CA ASP A 33 15.65 -5.06 8.25
C ASP A 33 16.99 -5.25 8.96
N LYS A 34 17.44 -4.18 9.64
CA LYS A 34 18.74 -4.15 10.32
C LYS A 34 18.75 -5.01 11.58
N LYS A 35 17.59 -5.24 12.22
CA LYS A 35 17.50 -5.97 13.49
C LYS A 35 17.55 -7.48 13.26
N ASP A 36 16.74 -7.97 12.35
CA ASP A 36 16.57 -9.38 12.01
C ASP A 36 17.58 -9.85 10.95
N LYS A 37 18.38 -8.93 10.39
CA LYS A 37 19.41 -9.18 9.38
C LYS A 37 18.88 -9.96 8.19
N ARG A 38 17.69 -9.59 7.72
CA ARG A 38 17.02 -10.26 6.59
C ARG A 38 16.23 -9.26 5.75
N PHE A 39 15.93 -9.69 4.53
CA PHE A 39 15.01 -8.96 3.67
C PHE A 39 13.55 -9.34 3.94
N TYR A 40 12.71 -8.33 4.13
CA TYR A 40 11.26 -8.40 4.03
C TYR A 40 10.83 -8.10 2.59
N TYR A 41 9.64 -8.57 2.20
CA TYR A 41 9.15 -8.49 0.83
C TYR A 41 7.64 -8.30 0.85
N TRP A 42 7.14 -7.47 -0.04
CA TRP A 42 5.72 -7.30 -0.28
C TRP A 42 5.49 -6.99 -1.76
N GLU A 43 4.25 -7.17 -2.19
CA GLU A 43 3.81 -6.80 -3.54
C GLU A 43 2.70 -5.79 -3.45
N GLU A 44 2.75 -4.75 -4.26
CA GLU A 44 1.64 -3.82 -4.47
C GLU A 44 1.12 -4.03 -5.88
N TRP A 45 -0.16 -4.39 -5.99
CA TRP A 45 -0.86 -4.66 -7.24
C TRP A 45 -1.83 -3.54 -7.54
N GLU A 46 -1.57 -2.80 -8.61
CA GLU A 46 -2.44 -1.71 -9.05
C GLU A 46 -3.74 -2.27 -9.62
N ILE A 47 -4.86 -1.73 -9.15
CA ILE A 47 -6.20 -2.11 -9.56
C ILE A 47 -7.00 -0.87 -9.99
N THR A 48 -7.62 -0.95 -11.17
CA THR A 48 -8.37 0.18 -11.77
C THR A 48 -9.84 -0.18 -11.98
N GLY A 49 -10.74 0.78 -11.78
CA GLY A 49 -12.19 0.62 -11.93
C GLY A 49 -12.85 1.79 -12.69
N LEU A 50 -14.16 1.95 -12.53
CA LEU A 50 -14.95 2.98 -13.25
C LEU A 50 -14.80 4.42 -12.73
N ALA A 51 -13.86 4.72 -11.82
CA ALA A 51 -13.74 6.08 -11.28
C ALA A 51 -12.36 6.46 -10.72
N ASP A 52 -11.56 5.51 -10.22
CA ASP A 52 -10.27 5.82 -9.60
C ASP A 52 -9.17 4.87 -10.09
N TYR A 53 -8.04 5.46 -10.48
CA TYR A 53 -6.83 4.77 -10.94
C TYR A 53 -5.83 4.48 -9.81
N ASP A 54 -6.14 4.91 -8.58
CA ASP A 54 -5.14 5.03 -7.52
C ASP A 54 -5.41 4.03 -6.39
N SER A 55 -5.93 2.84 -6.70
CA SER A 55 -6.14 1.79 -5.69
C SER A 55 -5.13 0.67 -5.87
N TRP A 56 -4.69 0.12 -4.75
CA TRP A 56 -3.68 -0.95 -4.72
C TRP A 56 -4.10 -2.09 -3.81
N VAL A 57 -3.66 -3.30 -4.15
CA VAL A 57 -3.71 -4.45 -3.25
C VAL A 57 -2.29 -4.79 -2.83
N GLU A 58 -2.02 -4.67 -1.54
CA GLU A 58 -0.77 -5.12 -0.94
C GLU A 58 -0.88 -6.60 -0.55
N TYR A 59 0.17 -7.38 -0.83
CA TYR A 59 0.39 -8.71 -0.29
C TYR A 59 1.75 -8.76 0.43
N ASP A 60 1.73 -8.85 1.76
CA ASP A 60 2.94 -8.98 2.59
C ASP A 60 3.41 -10.44 2.61
N HIS A 61 4.69 -10.69 2.34
CA HIS A 61 5.21 -12.07 2.25
C HIS A 61 5.52 -12.71 3.59
N SER A 62 5.64 -11.90 4.65
CA SER A 62 6.07 -12.31 5.98
C SER A 62 4.92 -12.89 6.79
N ASP A 63 3.76 -12.24 6.77
CA ASP A 63 2.57 -12.65 7.51
C ASP A 63 1.41 -13.09 6.59
N GLN A 64 1.58 -12.95 5.26
CA GLN A 64 0.59 -13.28 4.23
C GLN A 64 -0.67 -12.42 4.33
N THR A 65 -0.57 -11.24 4.93
CA THR A 65 -1.65 -10.26 5.01
C THR A 65 -1.94 -9.69 3.63
N VAL A 66 -3.23 -9.50 3.35
CA VAL A 66 -3.72 -8.79 2.17
C VAL A 66 -4.35 -7.48 2.62
N SER A 67 -3.93 -6.36 2.04
CA SER A 67 -4.50 -5.05 2.33
C SER A 67 -5.01 -4.38 1.06
N LEU A 68 -6.15 -3.71 1.16
CA LEU A 68 -6.62 -2.77 0.16
C LEU A 68 -6.15 -1.36 0.54
N TYR A 69 -5.55 -0.68 -0.42
CA TYR A 69 -5.16 0.73 -0.32
C TYR A 69 -6.22 1.56 -1.04
N GLU A 70 -7.01 2.28 -0.25
CA GLU A 70 -8.02 3.21 -0.74
C GLU A 70 -7.42 4.62 -0.72
N PRO A 71 -7.41 5.37 -1.83
CA PRO A 71 -6.79 6.68 -1.88
C PRO A 71 -7.45 7.65 -0.88
N ILE A 72 -6.61 8.41 -0.18
CA ILE A 72 -7.00 9.52 0.68
C ILE A 72 -6.22 10.76 0.23
N ARG A 73 -6.87 11.92 0.22
CA ARG A 73 -6.29 13.16 -0.30
C ARG A 73 -6.20 14.18 0.81
N PHE A 74 -4.97 14.56 1.17
CA PHE A 74 -4.70 15.62 2.13
C PHE A 74 -4.55 16.98 1.45
N THR A 75 -4.73 18.04 2.22
CA THR A 75 -4.57 19.43 1.74
C THR A 75 -3.11 19.76 1.38
N GLN A 76 -2.15 19.03 1.94
CA GLN A 76 -0.72 19.16 1.65
C GLN A 76 -0.11 17.77 1.42
N ALA A 77 0.87 17.72 0.52
CA ALA A 77 1.69 16.53 0.36
C ALA A 77 2.49 16.27 1.65
N ILE A 78 2.56 15.01 2.05
CA ILE A 78 3.24 14.60 3.28
C ILE A 78 4.51 13.85 2.88
N ASP A 79 5.67 14.28 3.38
CA ASP A 79 6.94 13.63 3.07
C ASP A 79 7.31 12.58 4.13
N PRO A 80 7.26 11.27 3.81
CA PRO A 80 7.56 10.21 4.78
C PRO A 80 9.03 10.20 5.22
N THR A 81 9.94 10.85 4.46
CA THR A 81 11.37 10.91 4.81
C THR A 81 11.66 11.84 5.98
N GLN A 82 10.71 12.67 6.39
CA GLN A 82 10.82 13.61 7.51
C GLN A 82 10.15 13.08 8.79
N MET A 83 9.75 11.80 8.80
CA MET A 83 8.99 11.22 9.90
C MET A 83 9.83 10.34 10.81
N GLU A 84 9.43 10.29 12.08
CA GLU A 84 10.00 9.40 13.09
C GLU A 84 8.91 8.61 13.79
N LYS A 85 9.15 7.32 14.03
CA LYS A 85 8.21 6.45 14.75
C LYS A 85 7.85 7.04 16.11
N GLY A 86 6.55 7.12 16.41
CA GLY A 86 6.01 7.71 17.63
C GLY A 86 5.71 9.21 17.53
N GLN A 87 6.15 9.90 16.48
CA GLN A 87 5.77 11.30 16.23
C GLN A 87 4.26 11.42 16.06
N SER A 88 3.66 12.47 16.63
CA SER A 88 2.23 12.77 16.49
C SER A 88 2.01 14.17 15.92
N PHE A 89 1.03 14.29 15.02
CA PHE A 89 0.67 15.52 14.35
C PHE A 89 -0.75 15.43 13.80
N THR A 90 -1.28 16.56 13.31
CA THR A 90 -2.58 16.63 12.64
C THR A 90 -2.39 16.71 11.13
N VAL A 91 -3.21 15.97 10.39
CA VAL A 91 -3.34 16.09 8.93
C VAL A 91 -4.79 16.40 8.58
N SER A 92 -4.99 17.20 7.53
CA SER A 92 -6.33 17.60 7.08
C SER A 92 -6.61 17.04 5.69
N GLU A 93 -7.69 16.26 5.55
CA GLU A 93 -8.22 15.81 4.27
C GLU A 93 -8.75 17.00 3.45
N GLN A 94 -8.76 16.87 2.12
CA GLN A 94 -9.27 17.91 1.22
C GLN A 94 -10.77 18.21 1.41
N ASP A 95 -11.52 17.28 2.00
CA ASP A 95 -12.93 17.47 2.37
C ASP A 95 -13.12 18.24 3.70
N GLY A 96 -12.02 18.65 4.34
CA GLY A 96 -12.00 19.44 5.57
C GLY A 96 -11.98 18.62 6.86
N LYS A 97 -11.84 17.30 6.78
CA LYS A 97 -11.72 16.45 7.97
C LYS A 97 -10.29 16.43 8.52
N ASP A 98 -10.15 16.67 9.82
CA ASP A 98 -8.88 16.58 10.53
C ASP A 98 -8.66 15.20 11.16
N HIS A 99 -7.40 14.74 11.15
CA HIS A 99 -6.96 13.48 11.71
C HIS A 99 -5.76 13.72 12.60
N VAL A 100 -5.88 13.36 13.88
CA VAL A 100 -4.72 13.23 14.76
C VAL A 100 -4.11 11.86 14.51
N VAL A 101 -2.84 11.86 14.09
CA VAL A 101 -2.12 10.65 13.72
C VAL A 101 -0.88 10.44 14.58
N VAL A 102 -0.45 9.19 14.69
CA VAL A 102 0.83 8.79 15.29
C VAL A 102 1.57 7.93 14.27
N VAL A 103 2.85 8.21 14.03
CA VAL A 103 3.70 7.41 13.12
C VAL A 103 3.95 6.03 13.75
N ASP A 104 3.48 4.98 13.09
CA ASP A 104 3.62 3.59 13.52
C ASP A 104 4.90 2.94 12.96
N GLU A 105 5.24 3.29 11.72
CA GLU A 105 6.36 2.73 10.97
C GLU A 105 6.88 3.75 9.94
N VAL A 106 8.19 3.69 9.67
CA VAL A 106 8.87 4.38 8.56
C VAL A 106 9.85 3.39 7.94
N GLY A 107 9.98 3.41 6.62
CA GLY A 107 10.84 2.45 5.91
C GLY A 107 11.17 2.85 4.49
N ILE A 108 12.03 2.04 3.85
CA ILE A 108 12.44 2.22 2.47
C ILE A 108 12.39 0.88 1.72
N GLY A 109 11.49 0.78 0.75
CA GLY A 109 11.39 -0.34 -0.17
C GLY A 109 12.23 -0.17 -1.43
N GLU A 110 12.97 -1.20 -1.82
CA GLU A 110 13.63 -1.29 -3.13
C GLU A 110 12.76 -2.08 -4.11
N ILE A 111 12.49 -1.52 -5.29
CA ILE A 111 11.74 -2.19 -6.35
C ILE A 111 12.58 -3.31 -6.96
N MET A 112 12.15 -4.55 -6.76
CA MET A 112 12.82 -5.75 -7.26
C MET A 112 12.33 -6.18 -8.63
N ASN A 113 11.06 -5.98 -8.92
CA ASN A 113 10.45 -6.39 -10.17
C ASN A 113 9.19 -5.56 -10.45
N ILE A 114 8.89 -5.40 -11.74
CA ILE A 114 7.75 -4.66 -12.23
C ILE A 114 6.98 -5.57 -13.20
N LYS A 115 5.65 -5.55 -13.12
CA LYS A 115 4.77 -6.21 -14.09
C LYS A 115 3.67 -5.25 -14.55
N GLY A 116 3.23 -5.45 -15.79
CA GLY A 116 2.12 -4.67 -16.33
C GLY A 116 2.46 -3.20 -16.50
N LYS A 117 1.42 -2.35 -16.46
CA LYS A 117 1.54 -0.90 -16.52
C LYS A 117 1.17 -0.36 -15.14
N ASN A 118 2.08 0.41 -14.54
CA ASN A 118 1.79 1.13 -13.30
C ASN A 118 1.55 2.61 -13.60
N THR A 119 0.84 3.30 -12.71
CA THR A 119 0.59 4.75 -12.75
C THR A 119 1.90 5.53 -12.78
N TYR A 120 2.86 5.14 -11.93
CA TYR A 120 4.18 5.78 -11.90
C TYR A 120 5.18 5.13 -12.84
N GLN A 121 5.97 5.97 -13.50
CA GLN A 121 7.14 5.53 -14.23
C GLN A 121 8.26 5.24 -13.22
N VAL A 122 8.40 3.99 -12.85
CA VAL A 122 9.43 3.49 -11.93
C VAL A 122 10.25 2.38 -12.56
N PHE A 123 11.43 2.13 -12.02
CA PHE A 123 12.41 1.16 -12.52
C PHE A 123 12.92 0.24 -11.41
N PRO A 124 13.36 -0.99 -11.75
CA PRO A 124 14.00 -1.85 -10.77
C PRO A 124 15.22 -1.18 -10.14
N LYS A 125 15.40 -1.43 -8.83
CA LYS A 125 16.39 -0.84 -7.90
C LYS A 125 16.11 0.59 -7.45
N GLU A 126 15.06 1.23 -7.95
CA GLU A 126 14.61 2.49 -7.36
C GLU A 126 14.03 2.25 -5.96
N LEU A 127 14.10 3.30 -5.15
CA LEU A 127 13.68 3.29 -3.76
C LEU A 127 12.36 4.05 -3.62
N MET A 128 11.45 3.49 -2.82
CA MET A 128 10.23 4.12 -2.37
C MET A 128 10.33 4.31 -0.86
N ALA A 129 10.19 5.55 -0.39
CA ALA A 129 10.11 5.84 1.04
C ALA A 129 8.65 5.80 1.47
N TYR A 130 8.38 5.20 2.62
CA TYR A 130 7.03 5.14 3.16
C TYR A 130 6.97 5.41 4.66
N ALA A 131 5.77 5.78 5.11
CA ALA A 131 5.41 5.82 6.52
C ALA A 131 4.00 5.24 6.71
N THR A 132 3.80 4.43 7.74
CA THR A 132 2.47 4.02 8.19
C THR A 132 2.08 4.86 9.40
N LEU A 133 0.94 5.52 9.30
CA LEU A 133 0.34 6.37 10.33
C LEU A 133 -0.86 5.66 10.95
N ARG A 134 -1.05 5.83 12.26
CA ARG A 134 -2.23 5.41 13.00
C ARG A 134 -3.09 6.62 13.34
N ASP A 135 -4.26 6.69 12.73
CA ASP A 135 -5.31 7.67 13.01
C ASP A 135 -6.00 7.33 14.33
N THR A 136 -5.85 8.19 15.32
CA THR A 136 -6.33 7.93 16.69
C THR A 136 -7.84 8.08 16.82
N GLY A 137 -8.51 8.75 15.87
CA GLY A 137 -9.95 8.96 15.87
C GLY A 137 -10.72 7.95 15.02
N ALA A 138 -10.03 7.14 14.21
CA ALA A 138 -10.65 6.18 13.32
C ALA A 138 -10.95 4.82 13.97
N PRO A 139 -11.95 4.06 13.47
CA PRO A 139 -12.20 2.70 13.94
C PRO A 139 -11.01 1.79 13.63
N LYS A 140 -10.76 0.78 14.49
CA LYS A 140 -9.56 -0.08 14.43
C LYS A 140 -9.27 -0.69 13.07
N ASN A 141 -10.30 -1.06 12.30
CA ASN A 141 -10.18 -1.68 10.97
C ASN A 141 -9.93 -0.67 9.84
N ARG A 142 -9.93 0.63 10.15
CA ARG A 142 -9.66 1.72 9.22
C ARG A 142 -8.77 2.77 9.89
N GLN A 143 -7.86 2.38 10.79
CA GLN A 143 -7.00 3.31 11.51
C GLN A 143 -5.61 3.47 10.90
N LEU A 144 -5.26 2.70 9.87
CA LEU A 144 -3.95 2.79 9.21
C LEU A 144 -4.00 3.66 7.96
N ILE A 145 -3.03 4.56 7.81
CA ILE A 145 -2.79 5.38 6.61
C ILE A 145 -1.37 5.13 6.16
N THR A 146 -1.14 4.74 4.92
CA THR A 146 0.20 4.64 4.34
C THR A 146 0.47 5.90 3.54
N ILE A 147 1.61 6.54 3.76
CA ILE A 147 2.15 7.62 2.93
C ILE A 147 3.33 7.06 2.15
N GLU A 148 3.36 7.28 0.85
CA GLU A 148 4.40 6.77 -0.04
C GLU A 148 5.00 7.90 -0.87
N LYS A 149 6.31 7.80 -1.13
CA LYS A 149 7.05 8.74 -1.96
C LYS A 149 7.85 8.00 -3.01
N TYR A 150 7.49 8.20 -4.27
CA TYR A 150 8.17 7.65 -5.45
C TYR A 150 9.01 8.72 -6.14
N ASN A 151 10.15 8.33 -6.71
CA ASN A 151 11.01 9.17 -7.54
C ASN A 151 11.37 10.54 -6.93
N ASN A 152 11.37 10.62 -5.60
CA ASN A 152 11.51 11.84 -4.81
C ASN A 152 10.52 12.98 -5.13
N ARG A 153 9.39 12.70 -5.80
CA ARG A 153 8.47 13.74 -6.32
C ARG A 153 6.99 13.39 -6.23
N GLU A 154 6.65 12.13 -6.41
CA GLU A 154 5.25 11.68 -6.38
C GLU A 154 4.90 11.26 -4.96
N TYR A 155 3.85 11.85 -4.41
CA TYR A 155 3.41 11.62 -3.03
C TYR A 155 2.00 11.06 -3.06
N ASP A 156 1.82 9.93 -2.42
CA ASP A 156 0.51 9.32 -2.25
C ASP A 156 0.20 9.04 -0.79
N ALA A 157 -1.10 9.03 -0.53
CA ALA A 157 -1.63 8.61 0.74
C ALA A 157 -2.79 7.62 0.52
N TYR A 158 -2.80 6.57 1.32
CA TYR A 158 -3.80 5.51 1.25
C TYR A 158 -4.32 5.17 2.62
N ARG A 159 -5.64 5.02 2.76
CA ARG A 159 -6.21 4.27 3.87
C ARG A 159 -5.92 2.79 3.64
N LYS A 160 -5.19 2.18 4.58
CA LYS A 160 -4.88 0.74 4.56
C LYS A 160 -5.97 -0.04 5.27
N VAL A 161 -6.67 -0.89 4.52
CA VAL A 161 -7.75 -1.75 5.02
C VAL A 161 -7.36 -3.20 4.82
N GLN A 162 -7.12 -3.92 5.92
CA GLN A 162 -6.82 -5.34 5.85
C GLN A 162 -8.06 -6.12 5.36
N ILE A 163 -7.88 -6.91 4.31
CA ILE A 163 -8.92 -7.81 3.81
C ILE A 163 -8.82 -9.11 4.61
N GLU A 164 -9.87 -9.43 5.36
CA GLU A 164 -9.98 -10.75 5.96
C GLU A 164 -10.00 -11.80 4.85
N GLN A 165 -9.01 -12.70 4.85
CA GLN A 165 -9.03 -13.83 3.95
C GLN A 165 -10.26 -14.68 4.28
N GLN A 166 -11.28 -14.66 3.43
CA GLN A 166 -12.23 -15.76 3.41
C GLN A 166 -11.47 -17.01 3.00
N ARG A 167 -11.12 -17.86 3.97
CA ARG A 167 -10.68 -19.22 3.68
C ARG A 167 -11.81 -19.87 2.90
N THR A 168 -11.63 -20.02 1.59
CA THR A 168 -12.44 -20.94 0.80
C THR A 168 -12.12 -22.33 1.36
N LYS A 169 -12.89 -22.80 2.34
CA LYS A 169 -12.89 -24.21 2.72
C LYS A 169 -13.29 -24.96 1.46
N GLY A 170 -12.39 -25.83 1.01
CA GLY A 170 -12.64 -26.66 -0.17
C GLY A 170 -13.92 -27.46 0.03
N ASN A 171 -14.84 -27.35 -0.91
CA ASN A 171 -15.79 -28.41 -1.15
C ASN A 171 -15.12 -29.38 -2.14
N VAL A 172 -14.58 -30.45 -1.57
CA VAL A 172 -14.53 -31.74 -2.24
C VAL A 172 -15.94 -32.32 -2.11
N ARG A 173 -16.69 -32.33 -3.21
CA ARG A 173 -17.56 -33.43 -3.63
C ARG A 173 -17.63 -33.42 -5.14
#